data_AF-T1EJN0-F1
#
_entry.id   AF-T1EJN0-F1
#
_cell.length_a   1.000
_cell.length_b   1.000
_cell.length_c   1.000
_cell.angle_alpha   90.00
_cell.angle_beta   90.00
_cell.angle_gamma   90.00
#
_symmetry.space_group_name_H-M   'P 1'
#
loop_
_entity.id
_entity.type
_entity.pdbx_description
1 polymer ?
#
loop_
_entity_poly.entity_id
_entity_poly.type
_entity_poly.pdbx_seq_one_letter_code
_entity_poly.pdbx_strand_id
1 'polypeptide(L)'
;QFNPNRADWARKKCSIITDGPLFEVCRLHITNYMDYYKNCLYDACGCDSGGDCECLCTSVATFAKECSDRGFYIKWRSQHFCRQFFNIFS
;
A
#
# COMPACT_ATOMS: atom_id res chain seq x y z
N GLN A 1 -14.53 7.49 5.37
CA GLN A 1 -15.45 6.68 6.20
C GLN A 1 -14.56 5.71 6.98
N PHE A 2 -14.65 5.58 8.31
CA PHE A 2 -13.76 4.68 9.06
C PHE A 2 -14.57 3.46 9.49
N ASN A 3 -14.24 2.28 8.96
CA ASN A 3 -14.86 1.03 9.37
C ASN A 3 -13.96 0.29 10.38
N PRO A 4 -14.27 0.31 11.69
CA PRO A 4 -13.42 -0.33 12.71
C PRO A 4 -13.28 -1.84 12.52
N ASN A 5 -14.25 -2.49 11.88
CA ASN A 5 -14.18 -3.94 11.58
C ASN A 5 -13.08 -4.27 10.56
N ARG A 6 -12.53 -3.27 9.86
CA ARG A 6 -11.47 -3.40 8.87
C ARG A 6 -10.09 -3.07 9.43
N ALA A 7 -10.00 -2.57 10.66
CA ALA A 7 -8.77 -2.03 11.22
C ALA A 7 -7.64 -3.06 11.29
N ASP A 8 -7.92 -4.30 11.70
CA ASP A 8 -6.91 -5.37 11.75
C ASP A 8 -6.41 -5.77 10.37
N TRP A 9 -7.33 -5.90 9.42
CA TRP A 9 -7.00 -6.21 8.03
C TRP A 9 -6.15 -5.09 7.41
N ALA A 10 -6.55 -3.83 7.60
CA ALA A 10 -5.82 -2.66 7.13
C ALA A 10 -4.42 -2.59 7.74
N ARG A 11 -4.28 -2.75 9.07
CA ARG A 11 -2.98 -2.82 9.76
C ARG A 11 -2.07 -3.88 9.15
N LYS A 12 -2.57 -5.10 9.02
CA LYS A 12 -1.80 -6.22 8.48
C LYS A 12 -1.37 -6.00 7.02
N LYS A 13 -2.18 -5.32 6.21
CA LYS A 13 -1.88 -5.09 4.80
C LYS A 13 -0.98 -3.88 4.58
N CYS A 14 -1.19 -2.80 5.33
CA CYS A 14 -0.41 -1.58 5.25
C CYS A 14 0.99 -1.72 5.89
N SER A 15 1.21 -2.73 6.73
CA SER A 15 2.52 -2.98 7.34
C SER A 15 3.64 -3.25 6.34
N ILE A 16 3.31 -3.56 5.07
CA ILE A 16 4.30 -3.62 3.98
C ILE A 16 5.10 -2.31 3.86
N ILE A 17 4.50 -1.16 4.20
CA ILE A 17 5.16 0.15 4.17
C ILE A 17 6.21 0.24 5.27
N THR A 18 5.90 -0.19 6.50
CA THR A 18 6.72 0.02 7.70
C THR A 18 7.69 -1.12 7.99
N ASP A 19 7.35 -2.33 7.58
CA ASP A 19 8.01 -3.55 8.00
C ASP A 19 8.74 -4.22 6.83
N GLY A 20 9.57 -5.22 7.16
CA GLY A 20 10.26 -6.07 6.19
C GLY A 20 11.31 -5.36 5.32
N PRO A 21 12.03 -6.13 4.48
CA PRO A 21 13.16 -5.60 3.70
C PRO A 21 12.73 -4.83 2.45
N LEU A 22 11.49 -5.05 1.98
CA LEU A 22 11.03 -4.60 0.66
C LEU A 22 11.15 -3.09 0.46
N PHE A 23 10.78 -2.31 1.47
CA PHE A 23 10.87 -0.85 1.48
C PHE A 23 11.95 -0.33 2.43
N GLU A 24 12.75 -1.20 3.04
CA GLU A 24 13.70 -0.83 4.10
C GLU A 24 14.67 0.25 3.66
N VAL A 25 15.33 0.04 2.51
CA VAL A 25 16.28 1.01 1.97
C VAL A 25 15.59 2.33 1.67
N CYS A 26 14.45 2.32 0.99
CA CYS A 26 13.72 3.54 0.64
C CYS A 26 13.21 4.32 1.87
N ARG A 27 12.73 3.63 2.92
CA ARG A 27 12.24 4.27 4.16
C ARG A 27 13.30 5.16 4.80
N LEU A 28 14.58 4.80 4.71
CA LEU A 28 15.69 5.60 5.24
C LEU A 28 15.83 6.96 4.53
N HIS A 29 15.29 7.10 3.31
CA HIS A 29 15.33 8.32 2.51
C HIS A 29 14.01 9.11 2.49
N ILE A 30 12.99 8.66 3.23
CA ILE A 30 11.68 9.33 3.33
C ILE A 30 11.37 9.55 4.81
N THR A 31 11.63 10.77 5.31
CA THR A 31 11.46 11.13 6.71
C THR A 31 10.02 11.00 7.22
N ASN A 32 9.03 11.12 6.34
CA ASN A 32 7.60 11.05 6.66
C ASN A 32 6.91 9.75 6.19
N TYR A 33 7.64 8.63 6.06
CA TYR A 33 7.05 7.35 5.61
C TYR A 33 5.87 6.89 6.49
N MET A 34 5.83 7.28 7.76
CA MET A 34 4.73 6.98 8.68
C MET A 34 3.40 7.63 8.27
N ASP A 35 3.42 8.74 7.55
CA ASP A 35 2.18 9.37 7.06
C ASP A 35 1.59 8.57 5.89
N TYR A 36 2.43 7.96 5.05
CA TYR A 36 1.98 7.00 4.03
C TYR A 36 1.33 5.76 4.67
N TYR A 37 1.87 5.27 5.78
CA TYR A 37 1.23 4.20 6.54
C TYR A 37 -0.13 4.61 7.11
N LYS A 38 -0.25 5.79 7.72
CA LYS A 38 -1.54 6.30 8.23
C LYS A 38 -2.57 6.49 7.12
N ASN A 39 -2.15 7.03 5.97
CA ASN A 39 -3.02 7.18 4.80
C ASN A 39 -3.50 5.83 4.29
N CYS A 40 -2.59 4.84 4.19
CA CYS A 40 -2.96 3.48 3.85
C CYS A 40 -4.01 2.90 4.81
N LEU A 41 -3.85 3.10 6.13
CA LEU A 41 -4.84 2.65 7.10
C LEU A 41 -6.20 3.31 6.88
N TYR A 42 -6.21 4.63 6.65
CA TYR A 42 -7.43 5.39 6.43
C TYR A 42 -8.18 4.90 5.18
N ASP A 43 -7.47 4.79 4.06
CA ASP A 43 -8.03 4.36 2.77
C ASP A 43 -8.51 2.90 2.84
N ALA A 44 -7.71 2.00 3.41
CA ALA A 44 -8.04 0.58 3.54
C ALA A 44 -9.19 0.31 4.54
N CYS A 45 -9.39 1.18 5.53
CA CYS A 45 -10.54 1.08 6.45
C CYS A 45 -11.81 1.70 5.86
N GLY A 46 -11.70 2.57 4.85
CA GLY A 46 -12.83 3.31 4.31
C GLY A 46 -13.45 2.74 3.04
N CYS A 47 -12.79 1.79 2.40
CA CYS A 47 -13.34 1.08 1.25
C CYS A 47 -13.96 -0.24 1.71
N ASP A 48 -15.31 -0.32 1.64
CA ASP A 48 -16.10 -1.53 1.90
C ASP A 48 -16.76 -2.11 0.64
N SER A 49 -16.63 -1.39 -0.48
CA SER A 49 -17.42 -1.59 -1.69
C SER A 49 -16.58 -2.36 -2.72
N GLY A 50 -16.78 -3.68 -2.80
CA GLY A 50 -16.47 -4.54 -3.96
C GLY A 50 -15.02 -4.64 -4.47
N GLY A 51 -14.12 -3.83 -3.94
CA GLY A 51 -12.76 -3.62 -4.44
C GLY A 51 -11.82 -3.18 -3.33
N ASP A 52 -11.88 -3.84 -2.17
CA ASP A 52 -11.01 -3.56 -1.01
C ASP A 52 -9.51 -3.51 -1.36
N CYS A 53 -9.12 -4.27 -2.40
CA CYS A 53 -7.77 -4.22 -2.94
C CYS A 53 -7.46 -2.87 -3.59
N GLU A 54 -8.38 -2.22 -4.27
CA GLU A 54 -8.08 -1.02 -5.07
C GLU A 54 -7.57 0.15 -4.21
N CYS A 55 -8.26 0.46 -3.11
CA CYS A 55 -7.85 1.55 -2.22
C CYS A 55 -6.51 1.25 -1.53
N LEU A 56 -6.37 0.06 -0.95
CA LEU A 56 -5.10 -0.42 -0.38
C LEU A 56 -3.95 -0.34 -1.39
N CYS A 57 -4.17 -0.85 -2.60
CA CYS A 57 -3.13 -0.90 -3.64
C CYS A 57 -2.79 0.48 -4.17
N THR A 58 -3.73 1.41 -4.16
CA THR A 58 -3.48 2.80 -4.53
C THR A 58 -2.58 3.46 -3.50
N SER A 59 -2.88 3.33 -2.21
CA SER A 59 -2.05 3.93 -1.15
C SER A 59 -0.63 3.35 -1.13
N VAL A 60 -0.48 2.03 -1.31
CA VAL A 60 0.85 1.40 -1.41
C VAL A 60 1.57 1.79 -2.71
N ALA A 61 0.85 1.94 -3.83
CA ALA A 61 1.43 2.43 -5.07
C ALA A 61 1.97 3.85 -4.93
N THR A 62 1.30 4.71 -4.17
CA THR A 62 1.78 6.08 -3.88
C THR A 62 3.11 6.05 -3.15
N PHE A 63 3.26 5.21 -2.12
CA PHE A 63 4.55 5.09 -1.42
C PHE A 63 5.65 4.48 -2.32
N ALA A 64 5.30 3.47 -3.13
CA ALA A 64 6.23 2.89 -4.10
C ALA A 64 6.67 3.88 -5.19
N LYS A 65 5.79 4.80 -5.58
CA LYS A 65 6.11 5.89 -6.50
C LYS A 65 7.10 6.86 -5.86
N GLU A 66 6.88 7.26 -4.61
CA GLU A 66 7.81 8.13 -3.88
C GLU A 66 9.21 7.51 -3.74
N CYS A 67 9.27 6.20 -3.53
CA CYS A 67 10.53 5.45 -3.59
C CYS A 67 11.18 5.50 -4.96
N SER A 68 10.39 5.27 -6.02
CA SER A 68 10.88 5.28 -7.40
C SER A 68 11.43 6.65 -7.79
N ASP A 69 10.80 7.73 -7.34
CA ASP A 69 11.24 9.12 -7.58
C ASP A 69 12.57 9.45 -6.89
N ARG A 70 12.95 8.68 -5.86
CA ARG A 70 14.26 8.72 -5.20
C ARG A 70 15.28 7.74 -5.79
N GLY A 71 14.91 7.05 -6.87
CA GLY A 71 15.75 6.04 -7.53
C GLY A 71 15.64 4.62 -6.97
N PHE A 72 14.71 4.37 -6.03
CA PHE A 72 14.47 3.04 -5.46
C PHE A 72 13.31 2.33 -6.18
N TYR A 73 13.65 1.56 -7.21
CA TYR A 73 12.67 0.77 -7.95
C TYR A 73 12.33 -0.53 -7.20
N ILE A 74 11.12 -0.59 -6.63
CA ILE A 74 10.69 -1.69 -5.76
C ILE A 74 9.56 -2.47 -6.43
N LYS A 75 9.77 -3.77 -6.62
CA LYS A 75 8.71 -4.69 -7.09
C LYS A 75 7.89 -5.19 -5.89
N TRP A 76 6.81 -4.47 -5.58
CA TRP A 76 5.98 -4.74 -4.40
C TRP A 76 4.69 -5.54 -4.68
N ARG A 77 4.23 -5.58 -5.93
CA ARG A 77 3.05 -6.36 -6.32
C ARG A 77 3.37 -7.85 -6.46
N SER A 78 2.45 -8.70 -6.03
CA SER A 78 2.56 -10.16 -6.11
C SER A 78 1.21 -10.82 -6.37
N GLN A 79 1.19 -12.16 -6.55
CA GLN A 79 -0.06 -12.90 -6.74
C GLN A 79 -0.99 -12.82 -5.52
N HIS A 80 -0.44 -12.62 -4.32
CA HIS A 80 -1.18 -12.58 -3.05
C HIS A 80 -1.33 -11.15 -2.51
N PHE A 81 -0.73 -10.15 -3.17
CA PHE A 81 -0.78 -8.76 -2.74
C PHE A 81 -0.87 -7.83 -3.96
N CYS A 82 -2.00 -7.15 -4.10
CA CYS A 82 -2.20 -6.16 -5.15
C CYS A 82 -1.93 -6.69 -6.56
N ARG A 83 -2.46 -7.88 -6.86
CA ARG A 83 -2.38 -8.51 -8.17
C ARG A 83 -2.92 -7.55 -9.23
N GLN A 84 -2.09 -7.20 -10.19
CA GLN A 84 -2.56 -6.58 -11.43
C GLN A 84 -3.20 -7.70 -12.25
N PHE A 85 -4.54 -7.74 -12.26
CA PHE A 85 -5.21 -8.36 -13.38
C PHE A 85 -4.99 -7.40 -14.56
N PHE A 86 -4.08 -7.74 -15.46
CA PHE A 86 -4.11 -7.13 -16.78
C PHE A 86 -5.50 -7.43 -17.33
N ASN A 87 -6.31 -6.40 -17.58
CA ASN A 87 -7.57 -6.55 -18.28
C ASN A 87 -7.24 -7.11 -19.67
N ILE A 88 -7.36 -8.43 -19.86
CA ILE A 88 -7.28 -9.09 -21.18
C ILE A 88 -8.63 -8.94 -21.93
N PHE A 89 -9.47 -7.99 -21.52
CA PHE A 89 -10.69 -7.60 -22.21
C PHE A 89 -10.60 -6.11 -22.56
N SER A 90 -9.76 -5.82 -23.56
CA SER A 90 -9.96 -4.71 -24.49
C SER A 90 -10.40 -5.29 -25.82
#